data_AF-A0A6V7XTM1-F1
#
_entry.id   AF-A0A6V7XTM1-F1
#
_cell.length_a   1.000
_cell.length_b   1.000
_cell.length_c   1.000
_cell.angle_alpha   90.00
_cell.angle_beta   90.00
_cell.angle_gamma   90.00
#
_symmetry.space_group_name_H-M   'P 1'
#
loop_
_entity.id
_entity.type
_entity.pdbx_description
1 polymer ?
#
loop_
_entity_poly.entity_id
_entity_poly.type
_entity_poly.pdbx_seq_one_letter_code
_entity_poly.pdbx_strand_id
1 'polypeptide(L)'
;MNQTGYSLLTKEQLKMIYGTDSPYHDPKLLQRFLLLNNSVLTSHIENDIHKLATIDSFKIQPKKPKFDDFHQSRRRKRAIILSPISFSPFVLTLINLNPVILSPIIFSPLILAPAVLGPVILSPWVFVPLVLSPRLLTPLILSPPLFSPLILVI
;
A
#
# COMPACT_ATOMS: atom_id res chain seq x y z
N MET A 1 -11.05 36.70 -21.46
CA MET A 1 -10.81 35.42 -20.74
C MET A 1 -10.11 34.47 -21.70
N ASN A 2 -9.11 33.72 -21.24
CA ASN A 2 -8.44 32.71 -22.04
C ASN A 2 -9.40 31.54 -22.35
N GLN A 3 -9.45 31.08 -23.59
CA GLN A 3 -10.39 30.05 -24.06
C GLN A 3 -9.80 28.64 -24.10
N THR A 4 -8.50 28.48 -23.84
CA THR A 4 -7.79 27.19 -23.99
C THR A 4 -7.96 26.23 -22.81
N GLY A 5 -8.59 26.65 -21.71
CA GLY A 5 -8.88 25.80 -20.55
C GLY A 5 -7.70 25.50 -19.62
N TYR A 6 -6.49 26.00 -19.94
CA TYR A 6 -5.31 25.90 -19.08
C TYR A 6 -4.60 27.25 -18.92
N SER A 7 -3.85 27.40 -17.82
CA SER A 7 -3.04 28.59 -17.54
C SER A 7 -1.57 28.22 -17.36
N LEU A 8 -0.68 29.07 -17.87
CA LEU A 8 0.76 28.94 -17.65
C LEU A 8 1.12 29.58 -16.32
N LEU A 9 1.99 28.91 -15.56
CA LEU A 9 2.52 29.43 -14.31
C LEU A 9 3.47 30.59 -14.59
N THR A 10 3.38 31.65 -13.79
CA THR A 10 4.37 32.72 -13.81
C THR A 10 5.70 32.24 -13.23
N LYS A 11 6.79 32.96 -13.51
CA LYS A 11 8.13 32.63 -12.97
C LYS A 11 8.13 32.60 -11.43
N GLU A 12 7.36 33.47 -10.78
CA GLU A 12 7.22 33.50 -9.33
C GLU A 12 6.43 32.29 -8.81
N GLN A 13 5.35 31.91 -9.49
CA GLN A 13 4.58 30.72 -9.15
C GLN A 13 5.39 29.44 -9.33
N LEU A 14 6.20 29.36 -10.39
CA LEU A 14 7.16 28.25 -10.58
C LEU A 14 8.18 28.19 -9.45
N LYS A 15 8.70 29.34 -8.99
CA LYS A 15 9.61 29.40 -7.85
C LYS A 15 8.91 29.03 -6.53
N MET A 16 7.64 29.37 -6.37
CA MET A 16 6.86 28.97 -5.20
C MET A 16 6.63 27.44 -5.15
N ILE A 17 6.41 26.81 -6.30
CA ILE A 17 6.12 25.36 -6.38
C ILE A 17 7.39 24.51 -6.43
N TYR A 18 8.46 24.95 -7.10
CA TYR A 18 9.69 24.15 -7.27
C TYR A 18 10.92 24.73 -6.57
N GLY A 19 10.76 25.84 -5.83
CA GLY A 19 11.83 26.49 -5.08
C GLY A 19 12.28 25.69 -3.88
N THR A 20 13.27 26.22 -3.16
CA THR A 20 13.89 25.59 -1.98
C THR A 20 12.92 25.38 -0.84
N ASP A 21 11.88 26.20 -0.77
CA ASP A 21 10.95 26.27 0.38
C ASP A 21 9.71 25.38 0.17
N SER A 22 9.66 24.64 -0.94
CA SER A 22 8.53 23.82 -1.37
C SER A 22 8.75 22.32 -1.09
N PRO A 23 7.71 21.57 -0.69
CA PRO A 23 7.78 20.10 -0.60
C PRO A 23 8.01 19.42 -1.97
N TYR A 24 7.85 20.15 -3.08
CA TYR A 24 8.10 19.71 -4.45
C TYR A 24 9.40 20.31 -5.02
N HIS A 25 10.40 20.56 -4.17
CA HIS A 25 11.69 21.12 -4.57
C HIS A 25 12.38 20.26 -5.64
N ASP A 26 12.55 20.83 -6.85
CA ASP A 26 13.26 20.18 -7.94
C ASP A 26 13.99 21.24 -8.81
N PRO A 27 15.29 21.50 -8.57
CA PRO A 27 16.01 22.60 -9.22
C PRO A 27 16.17 22.37 -10.74
N LYS A 28 16.27 21.11 -11.16
CA LYS A 28 16.37 20.73 -12.58
C LYS A 28 15.08 21.02 -13.35
N LEU A 29 13.92 20.75 -12.74
CA LEU A 29 12.62 21.03 -13.36
C LEU A 29 12.38 22.53 -13.44
N LEU A 30 12.68 23.27 -12.37
CA LEU A 30 12.60 24.73 -12.35
C LEU A 30 13.45 25.33 -13.46
N GLN A 31 14.72 24.92 -13.58
CA GLN A 31 15.60 25.42 -14.63
C GLN A 31 15.09 25.06 -16.02
N ARG A 32 14.58 23.84 -16.22
CA ARG A 32 13.97 23.42 -17.49
C ARG A 32 12.78 24.29 -17.87
N PHE A 33 11.87 24.57 -16.93
CA PHE A 33 10.70 25.41 -17.20
C PHE A 33 11.07 26.87 -17.47
N LEU A 34 12.11 27.40 -16.82
CA LEU A 34 12.60 28.76 -17.09
C LEU A 34 13.28 28.89 -18.47
N LEU A 35 13.89 27.83 -18.98
CA LEU A 35 14.58 27.81 -20.28
C LEU A 35 13.62 27.66 -21.48
N LEU A 36 12.38 27.21 -21.25
CA LEU A 36 11.42 26.97 -22.32
C LEU A 36 10.68 28.27 -22.69
N ASN A 37 10.50 28.49 -24.00
CA ASN A 37 9.68 29.58 -24.52
C ASN A 37 8.19 29.22 -24.38
N ASN A 38 7.35 30.22 -24.10
CA ASN A 38 5.90 30.03 -23.88
C ASN A 38 5.19 29.38 -25.07
N SER A 39 5.59 29.71 -26.31
CA SER A 39 5.00 29.11 -27.52
C SER A 39 5.37 27.63 -27.73
N VAL A 40 6.56 27.24 -27.25
CA VAL A 40 7.03 25.86 -27.31
C VAL A 40 6.39 25.03 -26.20
N LEU A 41 6.11 25.64 -25.05
CA LEU A 41 5.37 24.99 -23.96
C LEU A 41 3.94 24.63 -24.38
N THR A 42 3.22 25.55 -25.03
CA THR A 42 1.84 25.29 -25.46
C THR A 42 1.76 24.14 -26.45
N SER A 43 2.67 24.08 -27.43
CA SER A 43 2.69 22.99 -28.41
C SER A 43 3.05 21.64 -27.79
N HIS A 44 3.94 21.61 -26.79
CA HIS A 44 4.21 20.40 -26.03
C HIS A 44 3.01 19.93 -25.21
N ILE A 45 2.31 20.84 -24.55
CA ILE A 45 1.09 20.52 -23.78
C ILE A 45 0.03 19.92 -24.70
N GLU A 46 -0.23 20.54 -25.85
CA GLU A 46 -1.20 20.04 -26.82
C GLU A 46 -0.84 18.65 -27.34
N ASN A 47 0.44 18.42 -27.66
CA ASN A 47 0.92 17.12 -28.11
C ASN A 47 0.80 16.06 -27.01
N ASP A 48 1.10 16.40 -25.76
CA ASP A 48 1.00 15.48 -24.64
C ASP A 48 -0.47 15.17 -24.31
N ILE A 49 -1.37 16.15 -24.37
CA ILE A 49 -2.83 15.94 -24.23
C ILE A 49 -3.33 15.00 -25.33
N HIS A 50 -2.91 15.23 -26.58
CA HIS A 50 -3.30 14.37 -27.70
C HIS A 50 -2.81 12.93 -27.47
N LYS A 51 -1.54 12.74 -27.09
CA LYS A 51 -1.01 11.41 -26.77
C LYS A 51 -1.75 10.75 -25.61
N LEU A 52 -2.11 11.50 -24.57
CA LEU A 52 -2.88 10.99 -23.45
C LEU A 52 -4.28 10.55 -23.87
N ALA A 53 -4.91 11.29 -24.77
CA ALA A 53 -6.21 10.93 -25.33
C ALA A 53 -6.15 9.68 -26.22
N THR A 54 -5.04 9.45 -26.93
CA THR A 54 -4.88 8.25 -27.77
C THR A 54 -4.39 7.02 -27.01
N ILE A 55 -4.16 7.10 -25.69
CA ILE A 55 -3.75 5.95 -24.88
C ILE A 55 -5.01 5.18 -24.41
N ASP A 56 -5.22 3.98 -24.94
CA ASP A 56 -6.36 3.11 -24.60
C ASP A 56 -6.36 2.59 -23.15
N SER A 57 -5.21 2.60 -22.46
CA SER A 57 -5.16 2.28 -21.03
C SER A 57 -4.04 3.04 -20.31
N PHE A 58 -4.44 3.92 -19.39
CA PHE A 58 -3.51 4.61 -18.49
C PHE A 58 -2.97 3.62 -17.45
N LYS A 59 -2.06 2.74 -17.87
CA LYS A 59 -1.29 1.92 -16.93
C LYS A 59 -0.26 2.83 -16.26
N ILE A 60 -0.62 3.41 -15.12
CA ILE A 60 0.33 4.03 -14.19
C ILE A 60 1.29 2.92 -13.77
N GLN A 61 2.40 2.78 -14.50
CA GLN A 61 3.49 1.93 -14.04
C GLN A 61 4.12 2.67 -12.86
N PRO A 62 3.97 2.18 -11.61
CA PRO A 62 4.63 2.82 -10.49
C PRO A 62 6.13 2.82 -10.77
N LYS A 63 6.74 4.01 -10.72
CA LYS A 63 8.18 4.21 -10.84
C LYS A 63 8.87 3.21 -9.90
N LYS A 64 9.66 2.28 -10.44
CA LYS A 64 10.46 1.35 -9.63
C LYS A 64 11.32 2.20 -8.69
N PRO A 65 11.25 2.01 -7.37
CA PRO A 65 12.02 2.79 -6.43
C PRO A 65 13.51 2.63 -6.76
N LYS A 66 14.26 3.74 -6.70
CA LYS A 66 15.71 3.69 -6.84
C LYS A 66 16.26 3.02 -5.58
N PHE A 67 17.35 2.29 -5.72
CA PHE A 67 17.98 1.51 -4.65
C PHE A 67 18.32 2.35 -3.39
N ASP A 68 18.47 3.67 -3.53
CA ASP A 68 18.78 4.58 -2.42
C ASP A 68 17.56 5.05 -1.59
N ASP A 69 16.31 4.77 -2.00
CA ASP A 69 15.09 5.14 -1.25
C ASP A 69 14.71 4.12 -0.14
N PHE A 70 15.61 3.18 0.18
CA PHE A 70 15.30 2.02 1.04
C PHE A 70 14.90 2.38 2.48
N HIS A 71 15.28 3.57 2.98
CA HIS A 71 14.97 3.98 4.35
C HIS A 71 13.60 4.63 4.55
N GLN A 72 12.89 5.01 3.48
CA GLN A 72 11.49 5.46 3.57
C GLN A 72 10.56 4.54 2.79
N SER A 73 10.92 3.25 2.74
CA SER A 73 9.99 2.19 2.44
C SER A 73 8.80 2.38 3.37
N ARG A 74 7.67 2.82 2.80
CA ARG A 74 6.35 2.60 3.36
C ARG A 74 6.37 1.17 3.89
N ARG A 75 6.51 1.00 5.21
CA ARG A 75 5.95 -0.15 5.91
C ARG A 75 4.46 -0.04 5.63
N ARG A 76 4.02 -0.43 4.44
CA ARG A 76 2.69 -1.00 4.26
C ARG A 76 2.73 -2.24 5.14
N LYS A 77 2.59 -2.05 6.45
CA LYS A 77 2.18 -3.11 7.37
C LYS A 77 0.91 -3.62 6.72
N ARG A 78 1.02 -4.75 6.02
CA ARG A 78 -0.11 -5.32 5.30
C ARG A 78 -1.03 -5.86 6.37
N ALA A 79 -1.80 -4.98 6.99
CA ALA A 79 -2.79 -5.36 7.98
C ALA A 79 -3.90 -6.12 7.26
N ILE A 80 -4.26 -7.26 7.82
CA ILE A 80 -5.41 -8.05 7.37
C ILE A 80 -6.61 -7.41 8.09
N ILE A 81 -7.41 -6.64 7.35
CA ILE A 81 -8.53 -5.85 7.88
C ILE A 81 -9.81 -6.29 7.15
N LEU A 82 -10.85 -6.63 7.92
CA LEU A 82 -12.19 -6.97 7.40
C LEU A 82 -12.19 -8.09 6.36
N SER A 83 -11.26 -9.04 6.49
CA SER A 83 -11.19 -10.19 5.59
C SER A 83 -11.49 -11.46 6.39
N PRO A 84 -12.76 -11.88 6.46
CA PRO A 84 -13.12 -13.12 7.12
C PRO A 84 -12.48 -14.31 6.39
N ILE A 85 -11.86 -15.22 7.15
CA ILE A 85 -11.29 -16.45 6.62
C ILE A 85 -12.25 -17.58 6.99
N SER A 86 -12.78 -18.28 5.98
CA SER A 86 -13.74 -19.36 6.18
C SER A 86 -13.33 -20.58 5.35
N PHE A 87 -13.43 -21.77 5.94
CA PHE A 87 -13.18 -23.06 5.27
C PHE A 87 -11.80 -23.18 4.60
N SER A 88 -10.76 -22.62 5.22
CA SER A 88 -9.39 -22.68 4.69
C SER A 88 -8.52 -23.57 5.59
N PRO A 89 -8.23 -24.82 5.19
CA PRO A 89 -7.30 -25.66 5.93
C PRO A 89 -5.86 -25.18 5.72
N PHE A 90 -5.15 -24.94 6.81
CA PHE A 90 -3.74 -24.57 6.82
C PHE A 90 -2.92 -25.76 7.30
N VAL A 91 -2.19 -26.41 6.39
CA VAL A 91 -1.37 -27.59 6.67
C VAL A 91 0.06 -27.31 6.26
N LEU A 92 1.02 -27.41 7.21
CA LEU A 92 2.45 -27.17 6.98
C LEU A 92 2.77 -25.77 6.42
N THR A 93 1.95 -24.77 6.74
CA THR A 93 2.12 -23.38 6.27
C THR A 93 2.61 -22.46 7.38
N LEU A 94 3.60 -21.61 7.07
CA LEU A 94 4.00 -20.52 7.96
C LEU A 94 3.05 -19.33 7.83
N ILE A 95 2.46 -18.90 8.95
CA ILE A 95 1.53 -17.77 9.01
C ILE A 95 2.29 -16.53 9.53
N ASN A 96 2.29 -15.45 8.75
CA ASN A 96 3.20 -14.29 8.87
C ASN A 96 2.72 -13.14 9.78
N LEU A 97 3.67 -12.28 10.16
CA LEU A 97 3.69 -11.15 11.13
C LEU A 97 2.73 -9.97 10.89
N ASN A 98 1.67 -10.16 10.14
CA ASN A 98 0.73 -9.08 9.84
C ASN A 98 -0.26 -8.88 11.00
N PRO A 99 -0.57 -7.64 11.39
CA PRO A 99 -1.64 -7.37 12.34
C PRO A 99 -2.99 -7.75 11.72
N VAL A 100 -3.83 -8.42 12.49
CA VAL A 100 -5.16 -8.90 12.07
C VAL A 100 -6.22 -8.14 12.86
N ILE A 101 -7.11 -7.44 12.16
CA ILE A 101 -8.13 -6.58 12.76
C ILE A 101 -9.49 -6.92 12.15
N LEU A 102 -10.51 -7.15 12.99
CA LEU A 102 -11.89 -7.40 12.55
C LEU A 102 -12.01 -8.51 11.48
N SER A 103 -11.18 -9.54 11.57
CA SER A 103 -11.10 -10.60 10.56
C SER A 103 -11.40 -11.94 11.24
N PRO A 104 -12.68 -12.33 11.35
CA PRO A 104 -13.04 -13.58 12.01
C PRO A 104 -12.52 -14.79 11.23
N ILE A 105 -12.13 -15.84 11.95
CA ILE A 105 -11.66 -17.10 11.37
C ILE A 105 -12.64 -18.20 11.74
N ILE A 106 -13.17 -18.89 10.73
CA ILE A 106 -14.24 -19.89 10.88
C ILE A 106 -13.83 -21.17 10.14
N PHE A 107 -14.04 -22.34 10.74
CA PHE A 107 -13.83 -23.66 10.09
C PHE A 107 -12.48 -23.83 9.39
N SER A 108 -11.40 -23.36 9.99
CA SER A 108 -10.07 -23.35 9.37
C SER A 108 -9.11 -24.18 10.23
N PRO A 109 -8.90 -25.48 9.95
CA PRO A 109 -8.00 -26.31 10.74
C PRO A 109 -6.54 -25.87 10.55
N LEU A 110 -5.80 -25.80 11.65
CA LEU A 110 -4.37 -25.44 11.69
C LEU A 110 -3.57 -26.68 12.12
N ILE A 111 -2.82 -27.25 11.17
CA ILE A 111 -2.04 -28.48 11.38
C ILE A 111 -0.58 -28.21 11.01
N LEU A 112 0.33 -28.32 11.99
CA LEU A 112 1.77 -28.04 11.83
C LEU A 112 2.01 -26.65 11.19
N ALA A 113 1.23 -25.66 11.59
CA ALA A 113 1.28 -24.32 11.05
C ALA A 113 1.91 -23.36 12.08
N PRO A 114 3.25 -23.17 12.07
CA PRO A 114 3.87 -22.16 12.90
C PRO A 114 3.28 -20.78 12.57
N ALA A 115 2.84 -20.05 13.59
CA ALA A 115 2.25 -18.74 13.43
C ALA A 115 3.07 -17.70 14.22
N VAL A 116 3.68 -16.77 13.49
CA VAL A 116 4.31 -15.58 14.07
C VAL A 116 3.46 -14.41 13.61
N LEU A 117 2.39 -14.10 14.33
CA LEU A 117 1.41 -13.09 13.93
C LEU A 117 1.71 -11.74 14.59
N GLY A 118 1.23 -10.65 13.98
CA GLY A 118 1.16 -9.35 14.64
C GLY A 118 0.00 -9.27 15.65
N PRO A 119 -0.30 -8.10 16.23
CA PRO A 119 -1.45 -7.94 17.13
C PRO A 119 -2.76 -8.36 16.46
N VAL A 120 -3.56 -9.13 17.21
CA VAL A 120 -4.88 -9.62 16.78
C VAL A 120 -5.96 -8.90 17.59
N ILE A 121 -6.80 -8.10 16.93
CA ILE A 121 -7.80 -7.24 17.57
C ILE A 121 -9.18 -7.60 17.03
N LEU A 122 -10.17 -7.84 17.91
CA LEU A 122 -11.57 -8.04 17.56
C LEU A 122 -11.80 -9.11 16.48
N SER A 123 -11.00 -10.17 16.49
CA SER A 123 -11.03 -11.23 15.49
C SER A 123 -11.41 -12.55 16.18
N PRO A 124 -12.70 -12.90 16.27
CA PRO A 124 -13.15 -14.13 16.93
C PRO A 124 -12.80 -15.37 16.11
N TRP A 125 -12.52 -16.49 16.80
CA TRP A 125 -12.12 -17.75 16.18
C TRP A 125 -13.19 -18.79 16.49
N VAL A 126 -13.74 -19.46 15.48
CA VAL A 126 -14.84 -20.42 15.64
C VAL A 126 -14.53 -21.72 14.90
N PHE A 127 -14.55 -22.86 15.60
CA PHE A 127 -14.23 -24.18 15.01
C PHE A 127 -12.86 -24.23 14.31
N VAL A 128 -11.82 -23.77 15.00
CA VAL A 128 -10.43 -23.79 14.51
C VAL A 128 -9.67 -24.84 15.33
N PRO A 129 -9.56 -26.11 14.89
CA PRO A 129 -8.74 -27.09 15.58
C PRO A 129 -7.25 -26.76 15.42
N LEU A 130 -6.49 -26.76 16.51
CA LEU A 130 -5.04 -26.53 16.49
C LEU A 130 -4.28 -27.82 16.85
N VAL A 131 -3.42 -28.26 15.93
CA VAL A 131 -2.55 -29.44 16.08
C VAL A 131 -1.10 -29.02 15.80
N LEU A 132 -0.21 -29.16 16.78
CA LEU A 132 1.24 -28.92 16.65
C LEU A 132 1.59 -27.54 16.03
N SER A 133 0.94 -26.47 16.48
CA SER A 133 1.09 -25.14 15.87
C SER A 133 1.68 -24.11 16.86
N PRO A 134 3.01 -23.90 16.88
CA PRO A 134 3.64 -22.87 17.71
C PRO A 134 3.09 -21.48 17.41
N ARG A 135 2.79 -20.70 18.45
CA ARG A 135 2.38 -19.29 18.32
C ARG A 135 3.40 -18.40 19.02
N LEU A 136 4.06 -17.53 18.26
CA LEU A 136 5.03 -16.56 18.80
C LEU A 136 4.52 -15.13 18.59
N LEU A 137 4.65 -14.29 19.62
CA LEU A 137 4.41 -12.84 19.59
C LEU A 137 2.99 -12.38 19.18
N THR A 138 1.95 -13.12 19.59
CA THR A 138 0.53 -12.77 19.36
C THR A 138 -0.13 -12.06 20.56
N PRO A 139 -0.14 -10.72 20.65
CA PRO A 139 -1.01 -10.05 21.61
C PRO A 139 -2.47 -10.14 21.10
N LEU A 140 -3.31 -10.87 21.83
CA LEU A 140 -4.74 -11.01 21.56
C LEU A 140 -5.52 -9.96 22.36
N ILE A 141 -6.28 -9.12 21.67
CA ILE A 141 -7.16 -8.11 22.27
C ILE A 141 -8.58 -8.43 21.83
N LEU A 142 -9.43 -8.84 22.79
CA LEU A 142 -10.85 -9.09 22.59
C LEU A 142 -11.17 -10.08 21.44
N SER A 143 -10.44 -11.19 21.36
CA SER A 143 -10.58 -12.26 20.35
C SER A 143 -10.92 -13.60 21.01
N PRO A 144 -12.19 -13.85 21.37
CA PRO A 144 -12.59 -15.09 22.04
C PRO A 144 -12.52 -16.29 21.08
N PRO A 145 -11.86 -17.40 21.47
CA PRO A 145 -12.00 -18.67 20.77
C PRO A 145 -13.31 -19.37 21.20
N LEU A 146 -14.08 -19.86 20.23
CA LEU A 146 -15.30 -20.63 20.42
C LEU A 146 -15.14 -22.00 19.74
N PHE A 147 -15.44 -23.08 20.47
CA PHE A 147 -15.45 -24.45 19.95
C PHE A 147 -14.18 -24.87 19.18
N SER A 148 -13.01 -24.46 19.66
CA SER A 148 -11.72 -24.71 19.00
C SER A 148 -10.92 -25.75 19.80
N PRO A 149 -10.89 -27.03 19.37
CA PRO A 149 -10.17 -28.07 20.11
C PRO A 149 -8.65 -27.84 19.98
N LEU A 150 -7.97 -27.83 21.12
CA LEU A 150 -6.52 -27.65 21.22
C LEU A 150 -5.89 -28.99 21.57
N ILE A 151 -5.11 -29.57 20.66
CA ILE A 151 -4.49 -30.89 20.85
C ILE A 151 -3.03 -30.74 21.32
N LEU A 152 -2.28 -29.78 20.77
CA LEU A 152 -0.93 -29.44 21.24
C LEU A 152 -0.50 -28.08 20.68
N VAL A 153 -0.10 -27.16 21.57
CA VAL A 153 0.55 -25.87 21.23
C VAL A 153 1.89 -25.89 21.96
N ILE A 154 2.99 -25.98 21.22
CA ILE A 154 4.37 -25.83 21.74
C ILE A 154 4.99 -24.70 20.97
#